data_AF-A0A0W0F540-F1
#
_entry.id   AF-A0A0W0F540-F1
#
_cell.length_a   1.000
_cell.length_b   1.000
_cell.length_c   1.000
_cell.angle_alpha   90.00
_cell.angle_beta   90.00
_cell.angle_gamma   90.00
#
_symmetry.space_group_name_H-M   'P 1'
#
loop_
_entity.id
_entity.type
_entity.pdbx_description
1 polymer ?
#
loop_
_entity_poly.entity_id
_entity_poly.type
_entity_poly.pdbx_seq_one_letter_code
_entity_poly.pdbx_strand_id
1 'polypeptide(L)'
;MPLPAQIKPDTRTAHIEDNMLLSKRLSMVANAIPESQLTPGALANPNYKRIIKPLKSPIPPGELSVIEKSKQLAAWTAVDQHVKSEYRVIGIGSGSTVPYVVERIVSQGVEANKDRVFVPTGFQSKELIVQSGLTLGDVDQYPTIDVTIDGADEVDVELNCIKGGGACHLREKVIAEAALTWALYQLFHTSPASKIVVSRFILVADYRKNVEYLGTTFKAGVPIEVVPFAYAKVLGNLHTVIGSPKATLRMAVAKAGPVVTDNGNFIIDAPFDEDRMKDPYTIMAQIKMLTGVVEVGLFCHMAQAAYFGNQDGSVTVKWKDGRVEQVVGN
;
A
#
# COMPACT_ATOMS: atom_id res chain seq x y z
N MET A 1 22.39 -67.46 -24.14
CA MET A 1 22.76 -66.30 -24.98
C MET A 1 22.10 -65.05 -24.39
N PRO A 2 22.85 -64.03 -23.95
CA PRO A 2 22.24 -62.76 -23.55
C PRO A 2 22.13 -61.80 -24.74
N LEU A 3 21.03 -61.05 -24.79
CA LEU A 3 20.69 -60.01 -25.78
C LEU A 3 21.60 -58.76 -25.67
N PRO A 4 21.84 -58.00 -26.76
CA PRO A 4 22.68 -56.81 -26.74
C PRO A 4 21.96 -55.59 -26.14
N ALA A 5 22.73 -54.75 -25.42
CA ALA A 5 22.28 -53.53 -24.78
C ALA A 5 21.93 -52.42 -25.80
N GLN A 6 20.81 -51.73 -25.58
CA GLN A 6 20.40 -50.54 -26.34
C GLN A 6 21.15 -49.29 -25.88
N ILE A 7 21.76 -48.57 -26.83
CA ILE A 7 22.42 -47.27 -26.62
C ILE A 7 21.33 -46.18 -26.60
N LYS A 8 21.27 -45.37 -25.55
CA LYS A 8 20.44 -44.15 -25.50
C LYS A 8 21.16 -43.00 -26.24
N PRO A 9 20.45 -42.14 -26.99
CA PRO A 9 21.06 -41.00 -27.66
C PRO A 9 21.42 -39.87 -26.68
N ASP A 10 22.55 -39.21 -26.98
CA ASP A 10 23.16 -38.12 -26.21
C ASP A 10 22.29 -36.85 -26.26
N THR A 11 21.88 -36.36 -25.09
CA THR A 11 21.01 -35.19 -24.92
C THR A 11 21.76 -33.84 -25.00
N ARG A 12 23.08 -33.84 -25.25
CA ARG A 12 23.86 -32.59 -25.34
C ARG A 12 23.78 -31.87 -26.68
N THR A 13 23.45 -32.56 -27.77
CA THR A 13 23.40 -31.96 -29.12
C THR A 13 22.11 -31.16 -29.37
N ALA A 14 20.99 -31.52 -28.75
CA ALA A 14 19.71 -30.82 -28.93
C ALA A 14 19.68 -29.42 -28.27
N HIS A 15 20.41 -29.22 -27.17
CA HIS A 15 20.45 -27.94 -26.46
C HIS A 15 21.33 -26.87 -27.12
N ILE A 16 22.22 -27.25 -28.04
CA ILE A 16 23.12 -26.31 -28.73
C ILE A 16 22.45 -25.68 -29.95
N GLU A 17 21.60 -26.43 -30.66
CA GLU A 17 20.88 -25.92 -31.83
C GLU A 17 19.79 -24.90 -31.47
N ASP A 18 19.09 -25.09 -30.34
CA ASP A 18 18.04 -24.16 -29.87
C ASP A 18 18.61 -22.79 -29.41
N ASN A 19 19.79 -22.79 -28.79
CA ASN A 19 20.45 -21.56 -28.35
C ASN A 19 21.03 -20.73 -29.53
N MET A 20 21.45 -21.38 -30.62
CA MET A 20 21.88 -20.70 -31.85
C MET A 20 20.70 -20.07 -32.61
N LEU A 21 19.50 -20.65 -32.53
CA LEU A 21 18.30 -20.07 -33.14
C LEU A 21 17.79 -18.84 -32.37
N LEU A 22 17.91 -18.85 -31.04
CA LEU A 22 17.50 -17.73 -30.18
C LEU A 22 18.42 -16.51 -30.35
N SER A 23 19.74 -16.72 -30.47
CA SER A 23 20.70 -15.63 -30.70
C SER A 23 20.54 -14.98 -32.09
N LYS A 24 20.21 -15.78 -33.12
CA LYS A 24 19.88 -15.26 -34.47
C LYS A 24 18.55 -14.51 -34.54
N ARG A 25 17.57 -14.84 -33.69
CA ARG A 25 16.31 -14.07 -33.58
C ARG A 25 16.51 -12.74 -32.85
N LEU A 26 17.37 -12.72 -31.84
CA LEU A 26 17.70 -11.47 -31.11
C LEU A 26 18.53 -10.51 -31.98
N SER A 27 19.41 -11.03 -32.86
CA SER A 27 20.20 -10.18 -33.76
C SER A 27 19.39 -9.57 -34.92
N MET A 28 18.21 -10.12 -35.25
CA MET A 28 17.35 -9.58 -36.32
C MET A 28 16.43 -8.43 -35.86
N VAL A 29 16.32 -8.16 -34.56
CA VAL A 29 15.50 -7.05 -34.01
C VAL A 29 16.35 -5.79 -33.76
N ALA A 30 17.68 -5.87 -33.89
CA ALA A 30 18.60 -4.77 -33.67
C ALA A 30 19.02 -4.10 -34.99
N ASN A 31 18.09 -3.46 -35.69
CA ASN A 31 18.43 -2.42 -36.67
C ASN A 31 18.15 -1.03 -36.07
N ALA A 32 19.19 -0.54 -35.41
CA ALA A 32 19.60 0.82 -35.07
C ALA A 32 18.61 2.00 -35.24
N ILE A 33 18.30 2.64 -34.11
CA ILE A 33 18.27 4.11 -34.00
C ILE A 33 19.60 4.52 -33.35
N PRO A 34 20.35 5.49 -33.89
CA PRO A 34 21.62 5.93 -33.28
C PRO A 34 21.43 6.49 -31.87
N GLU A 35 22.31 6.12 -30.93
CA GLU A 35 22.33 6.58 -29.53
C GLU A 35 22.37 8.10 -29.37
N SER A 36 22.74 8.85 -30.40
CA SER A 36 22.80 10.32 -30.39
C SER A 36 21.44 11.02 -30.49
N GLN A 37 20.31 10.30 -30.48
CA GLN A 37 18.94 10.88 -30.56
C GLN A 37 18.03 10.54 -29.38
N LEU A 38 18.51 9.85 -28.35
CA LEU A 38 17.72 9.54 -27.16
C LEU A 38 17.77 10.70 -26.17
N THR A 39 16.85 11.66 -26.32
CA THR A 39 16.52 12.58 -25.22
C THR A 39 15.57 11.87 -24.24
N PRO A 40 15.70 12.07 -22.91
CA PRO A 40 14.70 11.61 -21.95
C PRO A 40 13.36 12.30 -22.25
N GLY A 41 12.44 11.59 -22.92
CA GLY A 41 11.13 12.13 -23.33
C GLY A 41 10.56 11.60 -24.64
N ALA A 42 11.33 10.88 -25.46
CA ALA A 42 10.94 10.52 -26.83
C ALA A 42 10.05 9.26 -27.01
N LEU A 43 9.60 8.59 -25.94
CA LEU A 43 8.74 7.40 -26.02
C LEU A 43 7.24 7.68 -25.78
N ALA A 44 6.81 8.94 -25.77
CA ALA A 44 5.38 9.25 -25.81
C ALA A 44 4.86 9.06 -27.23
N ASN A 45 4.10 8.00 -27.49
CA ASN A 45 3.42 7.79 -28.77
C ASN A 45 2.47 8.99 -29.04
N PRO A 46 2.72 9.83 -30.06
CA PRO A 46 1.92 11.02 -30.33
C PRO A 46 0.48 10.68 -30.79
N ASN A 47 0.23 9.43 -31.19
CA ASN A 47 -1.09 8.93 -31.57
C ASN A 47 -1.85 8.25 -30.42
N TYR A 48 -1.24 8.11 -29.24
CA TYR A 48 -2.00 7.73 -28.04
C TYR A 48 -2.76 8.97 -27.57
N LYS A 49 -3.94 9.21 -28.18
CA LYS A 49 -4.96 10.04 -27.56
C LYS A 49 -5.20 9.43 -26.18
N ARG A 50 -4.65 10.07 -25.16
CA ARG A 50 -4.91 9.78 -23.76
C ARG A 50 -6.43 9.72 -23.67
N ILE A 51 -7.00 8.51 -23.58
CA ILE A 51 -8.42 8.33 -23.28
C ILE A 51 -8.53 8.67 -21.79
N ILE A 52 -8.27 9.94 -21.47
CA ILE A 52 -8.75 10.56 -20.26
C ILE A 52 -10.25 10.61 -20.51
N LYS A 53 -10.97 9.55 -20.11
CA LYS A 53 -12.29 9.83 -19.59
C LYS A 53 -12.02 10.82 -18.46
N PRO A 54 -12.57 12.04 -18.51
CA PRO A 54 -12.59 12.86 -17.31
C PRO A 54 -13.07 11.94 -16.20
N LEU A 55 -12.46 12.04 -15.00
CA LEU A 55 -13.20 11.68 -13.80
C LEU A 55 -14.63 12.15 -14.02
N LYS A 56 -15.62 11.32 -13.68
CA LYS A 56 -17.00 11.78 -13.58
C LYS A 56 -16.91 13.21 -13.06
N SER A 57 -17.46 14.13 -13.84
CA SER A 57 -17.56 15.57 -13.55
C SER A 57 -17.56 15.81 -12.05
N PRO A 58 -16.91 16.89 -11.54
CA PRO A 58 -16.91 17.20 -10.11
C PRO A 58 -18.30 16.87 -9.58
N ILE A 59 -18.32 16.00 -8.56
CA ILE A 59 -19.53 15.43 -7.96
C ILE A 59 -20.65 16.46 -8.15
N PRO A 60 -21.72 16.15 -8.93
CA PRO A 60 -22.71 17.14 -9.32
C PRO A 60 -23.07 17.98 -8.08
N PRO A 61 -23.13 19.32 -8.18
CA PRO A 61 -23.24 20.20 -7.03
C PRO A 61 -24.43 19.76 -6.18
N GLY A 62 -24.07 19.03 -5.15
CA GLY A 62 -24.90 18.16 -4.37
C GLY A 62 -24.08 17.98 -3.12
N GLU A 63 -24.65 18.43 -2.02
CA GLU A 63 -23.93 18.54 -0.78
C GLU A 63 -23.27 17.19 -0.43
N LEU A 64 -21.94 17.19 -0.28
CA LEU A 64 -21.22 15.98 0.13
C LEU A 64 -21.89 15.42 1.39
N SER A 65 -22.06 14.09 1.43
CA SER A 65 -22.54 13.46 2.66
C SER A 65 -21.59 13.79 3.82
N VAL A 66 -22.10 13.77 5.05
CA VAL A 66 -21.28 14.04 6.26
C VAL A 66 -20.00 13.20 6.26
N ILE A 67 -20.10 11.92 5.89
CA ILE A 67 -18.94 11.03 5.81
C ILE A 67 -17.90 11.50 4.80
N GLU A 68 -18.33 11.91 3.60
CA GLU A 68 -17.39 12.37 2.57
C GLU A 68 -16.75 13.72 2.96
N LYS A 69 -17.50 14.63 3.61
CA LYS A 69 -16.93 15.85 4.20
C LYS A 69 -15.90 15.53 5.27
N SER A 70 -16.19 14.58 6.16
CA SER A 70 -15.26 14.13 7.21
C SER A 70 -13.96 13.55 6.60
N LYS A 71 -14.08 12.69 5.58
CA LYS A 71 -12.90 12.15 4.86
C LYS A 71 -12.06 13.26 4.23
N GLN A 72 -12.71 14.19 3.54
CA GLN A 72 -12.04 15.31 2.88
C GLN A 72 -11.29 16.16 3.89
N LEU A 73 -11.94 16.52 4.99
CA LEU A 73 -11.35 17.38 6.01
C LEU A 73 -10.13 16.73 6.67
N ALA A 74 -10.20 15.43 7.00
CA ALA A 74 -9.07 14.67 7.54
C ALA A 74 -7.89 14.65 6.56
N ALA A 75 -8.16 14.32 5.29
CA ALA A 75 -7.17 14.25 4.24
C ALA A 75 -6.49 15.60 3.99
N TRP A 76 -7.28 16.68 3.90
CA TRP A 76 -6.77 18.02 3.65
C TRP A 76 -5.88 18.50 4.79
N THR A 77 -6.35 18.34 6.03
CA THR A 77 -5.59 18.71 7.23
C THR A 77 -4.26 17.97 7.30
N ALA A 78 -4.28 16.66 7.02
CA ALA A 78 -3.05 15.85 7.02
C ALA A 78 -2.07 16.29 5.93
N VAL A 79 -2.56 16.56 4.71
CA VAL A 79 -1.70 17.03 3.60
C VAL A 79 -1.06 18.37 3.93
N ASP A 80 -1.82 19.32 4.46
CA ASP A 80 -1.32 20.65 4.79
C ASP A 80 -0.25 20.62 5.89
N GLN A 81 -0.36 19.69 6.83
CA GLN A 81 0.59 19.56 7.94
C GLN A 81 1.82 18.70 7.59
N HIS A 82 1.67 17.71 6.71
CA HIS A 82 2.71 16.69 6.49
C HIS A 82 3.35 16.68 5.11
N VAL A 83 2.72 17.24 4.07
CA VAL A 83 3.31 17.29 2.72
C VAL A 83 4.11 18.58 2.58
N LYS A 84 5.31 18.58 3.18
CA LYS A 84 6.19 19.75 3.24
C LYS A 84 6.82 20.09 1.89
N SER A 85 7.24 21.33 1.71
CA SER A 85 7.83 21.79 0.43
C SER A 85 9.16 21.12 0.10
N GLU A 86 9.92 20.70 1.12
CA GLU A 86 11.17 19.97 0.95
C GLU A 86 10.99 18.50 0.55
N TYR A 87 9.81 17.91 0.76
CA TYR A 87 9.55 16.50 0.47
C TYR A 87 9.40 16.25 -1.03
N ARG A 88 10.09 15.21 -1.52
CA ARG A 88 10.20 14.87 -2.94
C ARG A 88 9.56 13.53 -3.27
N VAL A 89 9.62 12.54 -2.38
CA VAL A 89 9.03 11.22 -2.62
C VAL A 89 7.86 11.00 -1.67
N ILE A 90 6.65 10.85 -2.21
CA ILE A 90 5.41 10.78 -1.43
C ILE A 90 4.70 9.45 -1.70
N GLY A 91 4.49 8.65 -0.65
CA GLY A 91 3.67 7.46 -0.70
C GLY A 91 2.18 7.80 -0.70
N ILE A 92 1.44 7.31 -1.68
CA ILE A 92 -0.01 7.51 -1.81
C ILE A 92 -0.72 6.20 -1.53
N GLY A 93 -1.52 6.21 -0.47
CA GLY A 93 -2.33 5.09 -0.02
C GLY A 93 -3.41 4.62 -0.98
N SER A 94 -4.29 3.75 -0.48
CA SER A 94 -5.47 3.24 -1.20
C SER A 94 -6.75 3.43 -0.37
N GLY A 95 -7.90 3.23 -1.00
CA GLY A 95 -9.22 3.35 -0.34
C GLY A 95 -9.96 4.64 -0.66
N SER A 96 -11.11 4.85 -0.01
CA SER A 96 -12.04 5.93 -0.37
C SER A 96 -11.66 7.31 0.17
N THR A 97 -10.77 7.40 1.15
CA THR A 97 -10.33 8.68 1.73
C THR A 97 -9.18 9.30 0.93
N VAL A 98 -8.33 8.45 0.33
CA VAL A 98 -7.11 8.87 -0.39
C VAL A 98 -7.37 9.75 -1.64
N PRO A 99 -8.48 9.63 -2.38
CA PRO A 99 -8.84 10.61 -3.40
C PRO A 99 -8.75 12.06 -2.93
N TYR A 100 -9.18 12.34 -1.70
CA TYR A 100 -9.10 13.70 -1.11
C TYR A 100 -7.68 14.13 -0.74
N VAL A 101 -6.78 13.18 -0.45
CA VAL A 101 -5.35 13.44 -0.26
C VAL A 101 -4.75 13.93 -1.56
N VAL A 102 -5.00 13.20 -2.65
CA VAL A 102 -4.51 13.57 -3.99
C VAL A 102 -5.13 14.88 -4.47
N GLU A 103 -6.44 15.07 -4.24
CA GLU A 103 -7.13 16.33 -4.51
C GLU A 103 -6.44 17.51 -3.82
N ARG A 104 -6.12 17.39 -2.53
CA ARG A 104 -5.43 18.46 -1.80
C ARG A 104 -4.02 18.71 -2.34
N ILE A 105 -3.26 17.66 -2.63
CA ILE A 105 -1.92 17.77 -3.22
C ILE A 105 -1.98 18.52 -4.55
N VAL A 106 -2.91 18.16 -5.44
CA VAL A 106 -3.09 18.86 -6.73
C VAL A 106 -3.46 20.33 -6.52
N SER A 107 -4.29 20.64 -5.52
CA SER A 107 -4.69 22.01 -5.20
C SER A 107 -3.53 22.92 -4.75
N GLN A 108 -2.39 22.35 -4.32
CA GLN A 108 -1.16 23.10 -4.05
C GLN A 108 -0.54 23.71 -5.31
N GLY A 109 -0.97 23.27 -6.50
CA GLY A 109 -0.55 23.79 -7.80
C GLY A 109 0.59 23.00 -8.44
N VAL A 110 0.78 23.22 -9.75
CA VAL A 110 1.78 22.52 -10.56
C VAL A 110 3.20 22.79 -10.06
N GLU A 111 3.51 24.06 -9.73
CA GLU A 111 4.85 24.46 -9.26
C GLU A 111 5.24 23.79 -7.95
N ALA A 112 4.30 23.59 -7.02
CA ALA A 112 4.56 22.90 -5.76
C ALA A 112 4.86 21.39 -5.95
N ASN A 113 4.41 20.81 -7.06
CA ASN A 113 4.48 19.37 -7.32
C ASN A 113 5.43 18.97 -8.45
N LYS A 114 6.02 19.92 -9.18
CA LYS A 114 6.83 19.67 -10.39
C LYS A 114 8.02 18.72 -10.17
N ASP A 115 8.60 18.75 -8.99
CA ASP A 115 9.80 17.98 -8.61
C ASP A 115 9.46 16.82 -7.65
N ARG A 116 8.16 16.54 -7.45
CA ARG A 116 7.70 15.46 -6.58
C ARG A 116 7.41 14.21 -7.38
N VAL A 117 7.64 13.07 -6.76
CA VAL A 117 7.34 11.73 -7.26
C VAL A 117 6.40 11.04 -6.29
N PHE A 118 5.38 10.38 -6.83
CA PHE A 118 4.31 9.76 -6.07
C PHE A 118 4.34 8.25 -6.25
N VAL A 119 4.49 7.52 -5.16
CA VAL A 119 4.64 6.05 -5.14
C VAL A 119 3.32 5.41 -4.66
N PRO A 120 2.66 4.59 -5.49
CA PRO A 120 1.34 4.04 -5.18
C PRO A 120 1.40 2.80 -4.28
N THR A 121 0.35 2.57 -3.49
CA THR A 121 0.16 1.34 -2.71
C THR A 121 -0.69 0.26 -3.41
N GLY A 122 -1.06 0.46 -4.67
CA GLY A 122 -1.88 -0.49 -5.44
C GLY A 122 -2.37 0.12 -6.77
N PHE A 123 -3.12 -0.65 -7.56
CA PHE A 123 -3.60 -0.16 -8.87
C PHE A 123 -4.55 1.03 -8.77
N GLN A 124 -5.43 1.09 -7.76
CA GLN A 124 -6.31 2.23 -7.55
C GLN A 124 -5.50 3.52 -7.32
N SER A 125 -4.51 3.45 -6.42
CA SER A 125 -3.61 4.56 -6.11
C SER A 125 -2.80 5.01 -7.33
N LYS A 126 -2.25 4.04 -8.08
CA LYS A 126 -1.52 4.30 -9.32
C LYS A 126 -2.37 5.05 -10.34
N GLU A 127 -3.61 4.59 -10.56
CA GLU A 127 -4.51 5.21 -11.52
C GLU A 127 -4.88 6.63 -11.08
N LEU A 128 -5.13 6.83 -9.79
CA LEU A 128 -5.41 8.14 -9.21
C LEU A 128 -4.25 9.13 -9.46
N ILE A 129 -2.99 8.72 -9.21
CA ILE A 129 -1.80 9.54 -9.50
C ILE A 129 -1.74 9.93 -10.99
N VAL A 130 -1.88 8.95 -11.88
CA VAL A 130 -1.76 9.14 -13.33
C VAL A 130 -2.86 10.05 -13.89
N GLN A 131 -4.10 9.86 -13.42
CA GLN A 131 -5.25 10.66 -13.84
C GLN A 131 -5.16 12.10 -13.33
N SER A 132 -4.58 12.32 -12.15
CA SER A 132 -4.33 13.64 -11.57
C SER A 132 -3.14 14.38 -12.18
N GLY A 133 -2.42 13.78 -13.14
CA GLY A 133 -1.27 14.40 -13.81
C GLY A 133 -0.03 14.52 -12.94
N LEU A 134 0.05 13.74 -11.85
CA LEU A 134 1.19 13.70 -10.95
C LEU A 134 2.26 12.73 -11.46
N THR A 135 3.52 12.99 -11.13
CA THR A 135 4.66 12.13 -11.54
C THR A 135 4.62 10.81 -10.80
N LEU A 136 4.31 9.72 -11.52
CA LEU A 136 4.31 8.37 -10.97
C LEU A 136 5.74 7.86 -10.76
N GLY A 137 5.99 7.27 -9.59
CA GLY A 137 7.20 6.49 -9.29
C GLY A 137 6.89 5.08 -8.80
N ASP A 138 7.95 4.34 -8.51
CA ASP A 138 7.90 2.98 -7.96
C ASP A 138 8.91 2.83 -6.81
N VAL A 139 8.61 1.97 -5.84
CA VAL A 139 9.46 1.75 -4.66
C VAL A 139 10.83 1.17 -5.02
N ASP A 140 10.95 0.44 -6.13
CA ASP A 140 12.23 -0.09 -6.61
C ASP A 140 13.20 1.04 -7.00
N GLN A 141 12.67 2.16 -7.47
CA GLN A 141 13.43 3.36 -7.81
C GLN A 141 13.61 4.29 -6.60
N TYR A 142 12.61 4.30 -5.70
CA TYR A 142 12.55 5.18 -4.54
C TYR A 142 12.30 4.38 -3.26
N PRO A 143 13.32 3.66 -2.75
CA PRO A 143 13.18 2.81 -1.56
C PRO A 143 13.09 3.60 -0.25
N THR A 144 13.27 4.92 -0.30
CA THR A 144 13.10 5.83 0.84
C THR A 144 12.08 6.88 0.47
N ILE A 145 11.06 7.01 1.30
CA ILE A 145 9.90 7.88 1.09
C ILE A 145 9.89 8.96 2.17
N ASP A 146 9.57 10.19 1.78
CA ASP A 146 9.54 11.31 2.71
C ASP A 146 8.31 11.30 3.61
N VAL A 147 7.16 10.94 3.05
CA VAL A 147 5.91 10.81 3.80
C VAL A 147 5.00 9.85 3.05
N THR A 148 4.28 9.01 3.79
CA THR A 148 3.22 8.17 3.25
C THR A 148 1.92 8.56 3.92
N ILE A 149 0.88 8.85 3.12
CA ILE A 149 -0.46 9.14 3.64
C ILE A 149 -1.42 8.08 3.12
N ASP A 150 -2.13 7.40 4.03
CA ASP A 150 -3.01 6.28 3.68
C ASP A 150 -4.25 6.22 4.59
N GLY A 151 -5.29 5.51 4.14
CA GLY A 151 -6.46 5.21 4.94
C GLY A 151 -6.27 4.03 5.88
N ALA A 152 -7.25 3.84 6.77
CA ALA A 152 -7.38 2.66 7.60
C ALA A 152 -8.84 2.17 7.67
N ASP A 153 -9.01 0.87 7.88
CA ASP A 153 -10.31 0.27 8.17
C ASP A 153 -10.73 0.52 9.62
N GLU A 154 -9.76 0.59 10.54
CA GLU A 154 -9.86 1.02 11.95
C GLU A 154 -8.50 1.47 12.49
N VAL A 155 -8.51 2.33 13.50
CA VAL A 155 -7.33 2.80 14.23
C VAL A 155 -7.64 2.87 15.72
N ASP A 156 -6.81 2.24 16.55
CA ASP A 156 -6.99 2.22 18.00
C ASP A 156 -6.38 3.45 18.72
N VAL A 157 -6.32 3.40 20.05
CA VAL A 157 -5.72 4.46 20.88
C VAL A 157 -4.21 4.54 20.79
N GLU A 158 -3.52 3.46 20.41
CA GLU A 158 -2.06 3.37 20.28
C GLU A 158 -1.57 3.58 18.85
N LEU A 159 -2.47 3.98 17.94
CA LEU A 159 -2.23 4.10 16.50
C LEU A 159 -1.88 2.77 15.81
N ASN A 160 -2.21 1.62 16.40
CA ASN A 160 -2.29 0.39 15.63
C ASN A 160 -3.54 0.48 14.75
N CYS A 161 -3.47 -0.11 13.56
CA CYS A 161 -4.61 -0.08 12.65
C CYS A 161 -4.85 -1.40 11.93
N ILE A 162 -6.13 -1.65 11.63
CA ILE A 162 -6.54 -2.64 10.63
C ILE A 162 -6.56 -1.95 9.27
N LYS A 163 -5.94 -2.58 8.29
CA LYS A 163 -5.95 -2.24 6.86
C LYS A 163 -6.19 -3.50 6.04
N GLY A 164 -6.46 -3.34 4.74
CA GLY A 164 -6.65 -4.46 3.81
C GLY A 164 -8.10 -4.77 3.46
N GLY A 165 -9.08 -3.94 3.85
CA GLY A 165 -10.44 -3.99 3.31
C GLY A 165 -10.45 -3.93 1.77
N GLY A 166 -9.54 -3.15 1.19
CA GLY A 166 -9.31 -3.08 -0.26
C GLY A 166 -8.39 -4.17 -0.85
N ALA A 167 -7.83 -5.08 -0.03
CA ALA A 167 -6.88 -6.12 -0.43
C ALA A 167 -5.54 -5.63 -1.01
N CYS A 168 -5.09 -4.42 -0.62
CA CYS A 168 -3.81 -3.81 -1.03
C CYS A 168 -2.73 -3.85 0.08
N HIS A 169 -3.02 -4.45 1.24
CA HIS A 169 -2.26 -4.18 2.48
C HIS A 169 -0.79 -4.58 2.45
N LEU A 170 -0.38 -5.56 1.64
CA LEU A 170 1.05 -5.85 1.46
C LEU A 170 1.81 -4.63 0.93
N ARG A 171 1.34 -4.04 -0.16
CA ARG A 171 2.00 -2.89 -0.78
C ARG A 171 1.85 -1.65 0.10
N GLU A 172 0.69 -1.45 0.71
CA GLU A 172 0.50 -0.39 1.72
C GLU A 172 1.54 -0.47 2.83
N LYS A 173 1.84 -1.68 3.34
CA LYS A 173 2.82 -1.87 4.41
C LYS A 173 4.24 -1.57 3.95
N VAL A 174 4.63 -2.05 2.77
CA VAL A 174 5.96 -1.76 2.19
C VAL A 174 6.17 -0.25 2.03
N ILE A 175 5.19 0.48 1.50
CA ILE A 175 5.29 1.94 1.31
C ILE A 175 5.24 2.70 2.64
N ALA A 176 4.51 2.20 3.63
CA ALA A 176 4.52 2.76 4.98
C ALA A 176 5.88 2.56 5.67
N GLU A 177 6.50 1.37 5.51
CA GLU A 177 7.86 1.08 6.02
C GLU A 177 8.93 1.90 5.31
N ALA A 178 8.80 2.15 4.01
CA ALA A 178 9.73 2.99 3.26
C ALA A 178 9.69 4.46 3.72
N ALA A 179 8.64 4.88 4.44
CA ALA A 179 8.55 6.20 5.09
C ALA A 179 9.15 6.25 6.51
N LEU A 180 9.76 5.14 6.99
CA LEU A 180 10.58 5.14 8.20
C LEU A 180 11.95 5.74 7.87
N THR A 181 12.30 6.83 8.54
CA THR A 181 13.61 7.48 8.41
C THR A 181 14.41 7.35 9.69
N TRP A 182 15.74 7.44 9.58
CA TRP A 182 16.63 7.47 10.73
C TRP A 182 16.97 8.93 11.05
N ALA A 183 16.54 9.42 12.20
CA ALA A 183 17.06 10.65 12.76
C ALA A 183 18.33 10.33 13.57
N LEU A 184 19.42 11.04 13.28
CA LEU A 184 20.61 11.03 14.12
C LEU A 184 20.29 11.78 15.41
N TYR A 185 20.26 11.08 16.55
CA TYR A 185 20.20 11.73 17.84
C TYR A 185 21.61 11.83 18.41
N GLN A 186 22.21 13.01 18.30
CA GLN A 186 23.43 13.35 19.02
C GLN A 186 23.07 13.84 20.42
N LEU A 187 23.05 12.94 21.40
CA LEU A 187 23.21 13.34 22.80
C LEU A 187 24.69 13.23 23.15
N PHE A 188 25.36 14.39 23.22
CA PHE A 188 26.74 14.58 23.63
C PHE A 188 27.83 14.03 22.69
N HIS A 189 28.89 14.84 22.50
CA HIS A 189 30.00 14.64 21.56
C HIS A 189 30.92 13.42 21.86
N THR A 190 30.51 12.48 22.70
CA THR A 190 31.38 11.40 23.20
C THR A 190 30.78 9.99 23.14
N SER A 191 29.56 9.82 22.61
CA SER A 191 28.94 8.50 22.39
C SER A 191 28.48 8.31 20.94
N PRO A 192 28.51 7.08 20.37
CA PRO A 192 27.96 6.82 19.05
C PRO A 192 26.49 7.26 19.01
N ALA A 193 26.13 8.10 18.03
CA ALA A 193 24.78 8.64 17.90
C ALA A 193 23.76 7.50 17.86
N SER A 194 22.83 7.50 18.83
CA SER A 194 21.67 6.61 18.80
C SER A 194 20.85 7.00 17.57
N LYS A 195 20.71 6.09 16.61
CA LYS A 195 19.78 6.29 15.49
C LYS A 195 18.35 6.12 16.02
N ILE A 196 17.57 7.18 16.01
CA ILE A 196 16.14 7.12 16.34
C ILE A 196 15.38 6.89 15.03
N VAL A 197 14.54 5.85 14.97
CA VAL A 197 13.61 5.68 13.85
C VAL A 197 12.47 6.67 14.03
N VAL A 198 12.30 7.57 13.06
CA VAL A 198 11.15 8.48 12.95
C VAL A 198 10.25 7.96 11.85
N SER A 199 8.99 7.68 12.18
CA SER A 199 8.00 7.34 11.17
C SER A 199 7.45 8.61 10.53
N ARG A 200 7.26 8.58 9.21
CA ARG A 200 6.48 9.59 8.47
C ARG A 200 5.29 8.93 7.77
N PHE A 201 4.71 7.90 8.39
CA PHE A 201 3.46 7.27 7.98
C PHE A 201 2.26 7.90 8.69
N ILE A 202 1.35 8.49 7.91
CA ILE A 202 0.20 9.27 8.40
C ILE A 202 -1.10 8.60 7.96
N LEU A 203 -2.00 8.38 8.93
CA LEU A 203 -3.31 7.80 8.67
C LEU A 203 -4.38 8.89 8.50
N VAL A 204 -5.28 8.72 7.54
CA VAL A 204 -6.42 9.61 7.29
C VAL A 204 -7.73 8.82 7.21
N ALA A 205 -8.74 9.22 7.99
CA ALA A 205 -10.01 8.53 8.03
C ALA A 205 -11.17 9.43 8.49
N ASP A 206 -12.41 8.94 8.37
CA ASP A 206 -13.55 9.54 9.06
C ASP A 206 -13.65 9.04 10.51
N TYR A 207 -14.36 9.77 11.36
CA TYR A 207 -14.51 9.51 12.80
C TYR A 207 -14.93 8.08 13.17
N ARG A 208 -15.64 7.36 12.30
CA ARG A 208 -16.08 5.96 12.60
C ARG A 208 -14.91 4.99 12.69
N LYS A 209 -13.74 5.40 12.18
CA LYS A 209 -12.52 4.58 12.17
C LYS A 209 -11.68 4.77 13.43
N ASN A 210 -12.00 5.77 14.25
CA ASN A 210 -11.36 6.05 15.52
C ASN A 210 -12.00 5.18 16.61
N VAL A 211 -11.32 4.11 17.02
CA VAL A 211 -11.85 3.12 17.96
C VAL A 211 -10.97 3.02 19.20
N GLU A 212 -11.51 2.44 20.27
CA GLU A 212 -10.74 2.18 21.49
C GLU A 212 -9.77 1.02 21.30
N TYR A 213 -10.26 -0.08 20.70
CA TYR A 213 -9.50 -1.25 20.32
C TYR A 213 -9.98 -1.78 18.96
N LEU A 214 -9.13 -2.55 18.28
CA LEU A 214 -9.38 -3.06 16.94
C LEU A 214 -10.42 -4.21 16.91
N GLY A 215 -11.04 -4.43 15.76
CA GLY A 215 -12.07 -5.45 15.54
C GLY A 215 -13.49 -5.05 15.99
N THR A 216 -13.74 -3.77 16.29
CA THR A 216 -15.01 -3.31 16.88
C THR A 216 -16.07 -2.99 15.84
N THR A 217 -15.75 -2.18 14.84
CA THR A 217 -16.61 -1.75 13.72
C THR A 217 -16.32 -2.51 12.41
N PHE A 218 -15.08 -2.96 12.19
CA PHE A 218 -14.66 -3.71 11.02
C PHE A 218 -14.85 -5.22 11.25
N LYS A 219 -16.11 -5.65 11.13
CA LYS A 219 -16.56 -7.01 11.48
C LYS A 219 -15.97 -8.14 10.64
N ALA A 220 -15.41 -7.85 9.46
CA ALA A 220 -14.69 -8.84 8.67
C ALA A 220 -13.48 -9.41 9.42
N GLY A 221 -12.87 -8.62 10.32
CA GLY A 221 -11.67 -9.00 11.03
C GLY A 221 -10.40 -8.64 10.28
N VAL A 222 -9.27 -9.19 10.70
CA VAL A 222 -7.95 -8.90 10.14
C VAL A 222 -7.82 -9.53 8.75
N PRO A 223 -7.58 -8.75 7.69
CA PRO A 223 -7.24 -9.29 6.38
C PRO A 223 -5.85 -9.94 6.40
N ILE A 224 -5.70 -11.13 5.82
CA ILE A 224 -4.44 -11.87 5.76
C ILE A 224 -4.22 -12.29 4.32
N GLU A 225 -3.16 -11.78 3.70
CA GLU A 225 -2.75 -12.16 2.36
C GLU A 225 -1.97 -13.48 2.42
N VAL A 226 -2.40 -14.46 1.65
CA VAL A 226 -1.86 -15.83 1.67
C VAL A 226 -1.59 -16.34 0.26
N VAL A 227 -0.52 -17.12 0.12
CA VAL A 227 -0.21 -17.82 -1.13
C VAL A 227 -1.39 -18.74 -1.48
N PRO A 228 -1.93 -18.70 -2.72
CA PRO A 228 -3.15 -19.42 -3.08
C PRO A 228 -3.10 -20.93 -2.82
N PHE A 229 -1.95 -21.60 -3.03
CA PHE A 229 -1.84 -23.03 -2.74
C PHE A 229 -1.95 -23.37 -1.24
N ALA A 230 -1.57 -22.43 -0.36
CA ALA A 230 -1.47 -22.67 1.08
C ALA A 230 -2.73 -22.27 1.88
N TYR A 231 -3.71 -21.61 1.25
CA TYR A 231 -4.82 -20.96 1.97
C TYR A 231 -5.57 -21.92 2.91
N ALA A 232 -5.86 -23.15 2.46
CA ALA A 232 -6.62 -24.11 3.26
C ALA A 232 -5.87 -24.53 4.54
N LYS A 233 -4.55 -24.67 4.46
CA LYS A 233 -3.71 -24.98 5.62
C LYS A 233 -3.60 -23.79 6.58
N VAL A 234 -3.43 -22.58 6.05
CA VAL A 234 -3.43 -21.35 6.87
C VAL A 234 -4.77 -21.17 7.56
N LEU A 235 -5.87 -21.38 6.85
CA LEU A 235 -7.23 -21.29 7.40
C LEU A 235 -7.44 -22.26 8.57
N GLY A 236 -7.01 -23.52 8.41
CA GLY A 236 -7.05 -24.50 9.50
C GLY A 236 -6.21 -24.07 10.72
N ASN A 237 -5.01 -23.54 10.50
CA ASN A 237 -4.18 -23.02 11.60
C ASN A 237 -4.82 -21.80 12.29
N LEU A 238 -5.47 -20.90 11.52
CA LEU A 238 -6.21 -19.78 12.10
C LEU A 238 -7.35 -20.26 12.98
N HIS A 239 -8.09 -21.29 12.54
CA HIS A 239 -9.20 -21.85 13.31
C HIS A 239 -8.73 -22.52 14.61
N THR A 240 -7.68 -23.34 14.56
CA THR A 240 -7.34 -24.25 15.67
C THR A 240 -6.13 -23.83 16.50
N VAL A 241 -5.23 -22.99 15.97
CA VAL A 241 -3.96 -22.61 16.64
C VAL A 241 -3.97 -21.14 17.04
N ILE A 242 -4.31 -20.25 16.11
CA ILE A 242 -4.33 -18.80 16.35
C ILE A 242 -5.64 -18.35 17.01
N GLY A 243 -6.68 -19.17 16.91
CA GLY A 243 -7.95 -19.03 17.63
C GLY A 243 -9.01 -18.18 16.94
N SER A 244 -8.93 -17.94 15.64
CA SER A 244 -9.98 -17.26 14.85
C SER A 244 -10.87 -18.30 14.16
N PRO A 245 -11.81 -18.98 14.85
CA PRO A 245 -12.62 -20.08 14.29
C PRO A 245 -13.57 -19.62 13.17
N LYS A 246 -13.83 -18.32 13.08
CA LYS A 246 -14.70 -17.70 12.06
C LYS A 246 -13.90 -17.11 10.89
N ALA A 247 -12.60 -17.38 10.80
CA ALA A 247 -11.81 -16.93 9.65
C ALA A 247 -12.37 -17.53 8.36
N THR A 248 -12.44 -16.74 7.29
CA THR A 248 -13.00 -17.17 6.00
C THR A 248 -12.18 -16.67 4.82
N LEU A 249 -12.16 -17.45 3.74
CA LEU A 249 -11.59 -17.00 2.46
C LEU A 249 -12.48 -15.91 1.86
N ARG A 250 -11.90 -14.74 1.54
CA ARG A 250 -12.64 -13.62 0.96
C ARG A 250 -13.07 -13.94 -0.47
N MET A 251 -14.38 -14.00 -0.70
CA MET A 251 -14.96 -14.23 -2.03
C MET A 251 -15.12 -12.93 -2.79
N ALA A 252 -14.82 -12.95 -4.09
CA ALA A 252 -14.95 -11.76 -4.91
C ALA A 252 -16.42 -11.50 -5.31
N VAL A 253 -16.77 -10.23 -5.46
CA VAL A 253 -18.11 -9.81 -5.91
C VAL A 253 -18.16 -9.64 -7.43
N ALA A 254 -17.12 -9.07 -8.03
CA ALA A 254 -17.05 -8.76 -9.47
C ALA A 254 -16.40 -9.87 -10.32
N LYS A 255 -16.18 -11.06 -9.75
CA LYS A 255 -15.73 -12.27 -10.46
C LYS A 255 -16.17 -13.51 -9.68
N ALA A 256 -16.20 -14.66 -10.35
CA ALA A 256 -16.34 -15.94 -9.67
C ALA A 256 -15.06 -16.29 -8.87
N GLY A 257 -15.22 -16.96 -7.74
CA GLY A 257 -14.12 -17.43 -6.90
C GLY A 257 -13.55 -16.38 -5.93
N PRO A 258 -12.39 -16.65 -5.31
CA PRO A 258 -11.80 -15.78 -4.30
C PRO A 258 -11.31 -14.44 -4.88
N VAL A 259 -11.16 -13.45 -4.00
CA VAL A 259 -10.39 -12.23 -4.28
C VAL A 259 -8.95 -12.63 -4.61
N VAL A 260 -8.39 -12.00 -5.64
CA VAL A 260 -6.98 -12.10 -6.00
C VAL A 260 -6.38 -10.70 -5.84
N THR A 261 -5.32 -10.59 -5.03
CA THR A 261 -4.64 -9.31 -4.78
C THR A 261 -3.83 -8.84 -5.99
N ASP A 262 -3.35 -7.59 -5.95
CA ASP A 262 -2.40 -7.03 -6.91
C ASP A 262 -1.08 -7.84 -7.00
N ASN A 263 -0.83 -8.73 -6.04
CA ASN A 263 0.35 -9.60 -5.96
C ASN A 263 0.02 -11.06 -6.31
N GLY A 264 -1.20 -11.34 -6.76
CA GLY A 264 -1.63 -12.68 -7.19
C GLY A 264 -2.02 -13.64 -6.05
N ASN A 265 -2.20 -13.12 -4.83
CA ASN A 265 -2.50 -13.93 -3.64
C ASN A 265 -3.99 -13.92 -3.28
N PHE A 266 -4.39 -14.78 -2.35
CA PHE A 266 -5.74 -14.77 -1.77
C PHE A 266 -5.77 -13.98 -0.46
N ILE A 267 -6.98 -13.61 -0.04
CA ILE A 267 -7.22 -12.98 1.26
C ILE A 267 -8.07 -13.89 2.15
N ILE A 268 -7.63 -14.07 3.40
CA ILE A 268 -8.45 -14.61 4.49
C ILE A 268 -8.85 -13.44 5.40
N ASP A 269 -10.13 -13.33 5.72
CA ASP A 269 -10.65 -12.39 6.72
C ASP A 269 -10.80 -13.12 8.06
N ALA A 270 -10.02 -12.71 9.06
CA ALA A 270 -9.91 -13.39 10.36
C ALA A 270 -10.39 -12.50 11.51
N PRO A 271 -11.63 -12.65 12.00
CA PRO A 271 -12.11 -11.92 13.17
C PRO A 271 -11.51 -12.49 14.46
N PHE A 272 -11.21 -11.62 15.41
CA PHE A 272 -10.69 -11.95 16.73
C PHE A 272 -11.56 -11.29 17.80
N ASP A 273 -11.64 -11.94 18.96
CA ASP A 273 -12.37 -11.39 20.10
C ASP A 273 -11.58 -10.24 20.75
N GLU A 274 -12.26 -9.44 21.57
CA GLU A 274 -11.69 -8.24 22.21
C GLU A 274 -10.38 -8.52 22.95
N ASP A 275 -10.33 -9.56 23.79
CA ASP A 275 -9.14 -9.85 24.60
C ASP A 275 -7.88 -10.08 23.77
N ARG A 276 -8.07 -10.57 22.56
CA ARG A 276 -7.01 -10.81 21.59
C ARG A 276 -6.61 -9.50 20.91
N MET A 277 -7.57 -8.63 20.61
CA MET A 277 -7.32 -7.31 20.03
C MET A 277 -6.76 -6.25 20.99
N LYS A 278 -6.65 -6.56 22.29
CA LYS A 278 -5.89 -5.75 23.26
C LYS A 278 -4.37 -5.77 23.00
N ASP A 279 -3.86 -6.80 22.35
CA ASP A 279 -2.47 -6.90 21.90
C ASP A 279 -2.43 -7.35 20.43
N PRO A 280 -2.74 -6.44 19.48
CA PRO A 280 -2.79 -6.78 18.07
C PRO A 280 -1.39 -7.16 17.53
N TYR A 281 -0.31 -6.65 18.14
CA TYR A 281 1.05 -6.95 17.70
C TYR A 281 1.38 -8.43 17.89
N THR A 282 1.06 -9.01 19.05
CA THR A 282 1.32 -10.43 19.32
C THR A 282 0.61 -11.34 18.30
N ILE A 283 -0.65 -11.04 17.99
CA ILE A 283 -1.42 -11.83 17.01
C ILE A 283 -0.86 -11.65 15.61
N MET A 284 -0.56 -10.41 15.21
CA MET A 284 0.10 -10.12 13.94
C MET A 284 1.38 -10.96 13.78
N ALA A 285 2.25 -10.96 14.79
CA ALA A 285 3.50 -11.71 14.78
C ALA A 285 3.27 -13.23 14.67
N GLN A 286 2.32 -13.78 15.43
CA GLN A 286 1.98 -15.20 15.36
C GLN A 286 1.45 -15.59 13.96
N ILE A 287 0.57 -14.79 13.37
CA ILE A 287 0.03 -15.04 12.02
C ILE A 287 1.14 -14.93 10.97
N LYS A 288 1.98 -13.89 11.05
CA LYS A 288 3.06 -13.65 10.07
C LYS A 288 4.05 -14.82 10.00
N MET A 289 4.21 -15.56 11.10
CA MET A 289 5.08 -16.74 11.18
C MET A 289 4.48 -18.01 10.57
N LEU A 290 3.20 -18.03 10.19
CA LEU A 290 2.61 -19.18 9.52
C LEU A 290 3.12 -19.30 8.08
N THR A 291 3.62 -20.49 7.72
CA THR A 291 4.02 -20.78 6.33
C THR A 291 2.84 -20.61 5.37
N GLY A 292 3.03 -19.78 4.35
CA GLY A 292 2.00 -19.44 3.36
C GLY A 292 1.34 -18.08 3.60
N VAL A 293 1.53 -17.45 4.77
CA VAL A 293 1.16 -16.05 4.99
C VAL A 293 2.18 -15.15 4.33
N VAL A 294 1.69 -14.26 3.46
CA VAL A 294 2.47 -13.22 2.80
C VAL A 294 2.51 -11.99 3.70
N GLU A 295 1.35 -11.46 4.08
CA GLU A 295 1.24 -10.29 4.96
C GLU A 295 -0.09 -10.23 5.72
N VAL A 296 -0.08 -9.54 6.86
CA VAL A 296 -1.20 -9.36 7.78
C VAL A 296 -1.64 -7.89 7.76
N GLY A 297 -2.95 -7.65 7.69
CA GLY A 297 -3.57 -6.33 7.68
C GLY A 297 -3.52 -5.59 9.03
N LEU A 298 -2.66 -5.99 9.95
CA LEU A 298 -2.37 -5.26 11.19
C LEU A 298 -1.10 -4.44 11.00
N PHE A 299 -1.19 -3.14 11.26
CA PHE A 299 -0.09 -2.18 11.15
C PHE A 299 0.18 -1.64 12.55
N CYS A 300 1.05 -2.32 13.27
CA CYS A 300 1.36 -2.02 14.67
C CYS A 300 2.65 -1.21 14.80
N HIS A 301 2.64 -0.17 15.64
CA HIS A 301 3.79 0.70 15.91
C HIS A 301 4.38 1.45 14.70
N MET A 302 3.64 1.51 13.59
CA MET A 302 4.09 2.11 12.33
C MET A 302 3.70 3.58 12.20
N ALA A 303 2.46 3.94 12.53
CA ALA A 303 1.94 5.27 12.26
C ALA A 303 2.55 6.34 13.20
N GLN A 304 2.81 7.52 12.65
CA GLN A 304 3.27 8.69 13.39
C GLN A 304 2.10 9.55 13.88
N ALA A 305 1.04 9.63 13.08
CA ALA A 305 -0.17 10.35 13.42
C ALA A 305 -1.39 9.75 12.68
N ALA A 306 -2.58 9.98 13.23
CA ALA A 306 -3.85 9.67 12.59
C ALA A 306 -4.82 10.86 12.67
N TYR A 307 -5.44 11.17 11.54
CA TYR A 307 -6.39 12.27 11.37
C TYR A 307 -7.79 11.71 11.14
N PHE A 308 -8.75 12.14 11.98
CA PHE A 308 -10.14 11.73 11.91
C PHE A 308 -11.04 12.93 11.75
N GLY A 309 -11.67 13.06 10.58
CA GLY A 309 -12.67 14.11 10.37
C GLY A 309 -13.95 13.76 11.11
N ASN A 310 -14.45 14.68 11.91
CA ASN A 310 -15.63 14.52 12.76
C ASN A 310 -16.89 15.00 12.06
N GLN A 311 -18.05 14.63 12.62
CA GLN A 311 -19.36 15.03 12.12
C GLN A 311 -19.62 16.53 12.27
N ASP A 312 -18.99 17.16 13.26
CA ASP A 312 -19.16 18.57 13.61
C ASP A 312 -18.24 19.50 12.80
N GLY A 313 -17.47 18.98 11.84
CA GLY A 313 -16.52 19.75 11.05
C GLY A 313 -15.17 20.00 11.74
N SER A 314 -14.89 19.35 12.87
CA SER A 314 -13.54 19.30 13.45
C SER A 314 -12.73 18.10 12.93
N VAL A 315 -11.44 18.08 13.21
CA VAL A 315 -10.54 16.95 12.99
C VAL A 315 -9.87 16.59 14.30
N THR A 316 -10.04 15.36 14.73
CA THR A 316 -9.24 14.79 15.82
C THR A 316 -7.92 14.28 15.26
N VAL A 317 -6.82 14.74 15.84
CA VAL A 317 -5.47 14.30 15.49
C VAL A 317 -4.90 13.54 16.67
N LYS A 318 -4.45 12.30 16.45
CA LYS A 318 -3.72 11.50 17.44
C LYS A 318 -2.27 11.35 17.00
N TRP A 319 -1.33 11.53 17.92
CA TRP A 319 0.10 11.45 17.66
C TRP A 319 0.73 10.25 18.38
N LYS A 320 1.82 9.71 17.81
CA LYS A 320 2.57 8.57 18.38
C LYS A 320 3.11 8.83 19.79
N ASP A 321 3.33 10.08 20.16
CA ASP A 321 3.77 10.49 21.49
C ASP A 321 2.61 10.59 22.52
N GLY A 322 1.40 10.21 22.13
CA GLY A 322 0.20 10.21 22.97
C GLY A 322 -0.57 11.54 22.95
N ARG A 323 -0.09 12.58 22.24
CA ARG A 323 -0.84 13.83 22.11
C ARG A 323 -2.12 13.62 21.29
N VAL A 324 -3.20 14.27 21.73
CA VAL A 324 -4.47 14.34 21.01
C VAL A 324 -4.87 15.80 20.87
N GLU A 325 -5.14 16.21 19.64
CA GLU A 325 -5.47 17.60 19.28
C GLU A 325 -6.81 17.63 18.54
N GLN A 326 -7.53 18.75 18.64
CA GLN A 326 -8.72 19.02 17.84
C GLN A 326 -8.43 20.24 16.96
N VAL A 327 -8.53 20.06 15.65
CA VAL A 327 -8.37 21.13 14.67
C VAL A 327 -9.77 21.48 14.16
N VAL A 328 -10.16 22.75 14.26
CA VAL A 328 -11.43 23.21 13.68
C VAL A 328 -11.21 23.44 12.18
N GLY A 329 -12.02 22.80 11.34
CA GLY A 329 -11.98 23.03 9.90
C GLY A 329 -12.39 24.47 9.58
N ASN A 330 -11.53 25.21 8.86
CA ASN A 330 -11.86 26.50 8.27
C ASN A 330 -12.55 26.31 6.92
#